data_AF-A0A8T4NIY8-F1
#
_entry.id   AF-A0A8T4NIY8-F1
#
_cell.length_a   1.000
_cell.length_b   1.000
_cell.length_c   1.000
_cell.angle_alpha   90.00
_cell.angle_beta   90.00
_cell.angle_gamma   90.00
#
_symmetry.space_group_name_H-M   'P 1'
#
loop_
_entity.id
_entity.type
_entity.pdbx_description
1 polymer ?
#
loop_
_entity_poly.entity_id
_entity_poly.type
_entity_poly.pdbx_seq_one_letter_code
_entity_poly.pdbx_strand_id
1 'polypeptide(L)' 'MAILKSKEARKLSQKERSEKLKELKLELVKANVTANKTNAKTKEIKRAISRLLTFNKTSKEEELNKHK' A
#
# COMPACT_ATOMS: atom_id res chain seq x y z
N MET A 1 -5.94 -14.58 -2.77
CA MET A 1 -4.70 -14.13 -2.11
C MET A 1 -4.49 -12.66 -2.42
N ALA A 2 -4.53 -11.82 -1.39
CA ALA A 2 -4.29 -10.39 -1.51
C ALA A 2 -3.73 -9.94 -0.17
N ILE A 3 -2.49 -9.45 -0.16
CA ILE A 3 -1.75 -9.07 1.06
C ILE A 3 -2.45 -7.91 1.82
N LEU A 4 -3.32 -7.15 1.13
CA LEU A 4 -4.16 -6.13 1.75
C LEU A 4 -5.41 -5.85 0.90
N LYS A 5 -6.60 -5.92 1.50
CA LYS A 5 -7.87 -5.49 0.90
C LYS A 5 -8.13 -4.01 1.22
N SER A 6 -8.88 -3.31 0.36
CA SER A 6 -9.20 -1.90 0.57
C SER A 6 -9.97 -1.64 1.87
N LYS A 7 -10.75 -2.62 2.36
CA LYS A 7 -11.45 -2.54 3.65
C LYS A 7 -10.49 -2.58 4.84
N GLU A 8 -9.36 -3.26 4.73
CA GLU A 8 -8.33 -3.35 5.78
C GLU A 8 -7.52 -2.06 5.82
N ALA A 9 -7.19 -1.48 4.66
CA ALA A 9 -6.54 -0.17 4.57
C ALA A 9 -7.31 0.93 5.31
N ARG A 10 -8.65 0.87 5.29
CA ARG A 10 -9.53 1.82 6.01
C ARG A 10 -9.47 1.68 7.53
N LYS A 11 -9.18 0.48 8.05
CA LYS A 11 -9.13 0.20 9.49
C LYS A 11 -7.80 0.60 10.13
N LEU A 12 -6.74 0.73 9.33
CA LEU A 12 -5.43 1.14 9.81
C LEU A 12 -5.42 2.64 10.09
N SER A 13 -4.76 3.06 11.16
CA SER A 13 -4.40 4.46 11.42
C SER A 13 -3.37 4.97 10.41
N GLN A 14 -3.21 6.29 10.30
CA GLN A 14 -2.23 6.89 9.39
C GLN A 14 -0.79 6.40 9.65
N LYS A 15 -0.44 6.20 10.94
CA LYS A 15 0.86 5.67 11.36
C LYS A 15 1.06 4.23 10.89
N GLU A 16 0.08 3.36 11.17
CA GLU A 16 0.12 1.95 10.77
C GLU A 16 0.16 1.79 9.25
N ARG A 17 -0.57 2.62 8.50
CA ARG A 17 -0.51 2.64 7.03
C ARG A 17 0.90 2.98 6.53
N SER A 18 1.56 3.95 7.15
CA SER A 18 2.91 4.38 6.78
C SER A 18 3.93 3.28 7.07
N GLU A 19 3.84 2.63 8.23
CA GLU A 19 4.70 1.51 8.62
C GLU A 19 4.48 0.32 7.67
N LYS A 20 3.22 -0.05 7.40
CA LYS A 20 2.89 -1.12 6.45
C LYS A 20 3.39 -0.83 5.03
N LEU A 21 3.32 0.43 4.60
CA LEU A 21 3.81 0.84 3.30
C LEU A 21 5.35 0.76 3.20
N LYS A 22 6.08 1.07 4.28
CA LYS A 22 7.54 0.85 4.34
C LYS A 22 7.89 -0.64 4.28
N GLU A 23 7.19 -1.46 5.05
CA GLU A 23 7.37 -2.92 5.07
C GLU A 23 7.16 -3.54 3.67
N LEU A 24 6.04 -3.20 3.01
CA LEU A 24 5.72 -3.70 1.67
C LEU A 24 6.72 -3.23 0.61
N LYS A 25 7.26 -2.01 0.73
CA LYS A 25 8.33 -1.53 -0.16
C LYS A 25 9.62 -2.32 0.03
N LEU A 26 9.99 -2.62 1.28
CA LEU A 26 11.17 -3.45 1.56
C LEU A 26 10.99 -4.87 1.03
N GLU A 27 9.82 -5.47 1.23
CA GLU A 27 9.51 -6.79 0.69
C GLU A 27 9.55 -6.80 -0.85
N LEU A 28 9.07 -5.73 -1.50
CA LEU A 28 9.14 -5.59 -2.95
C LEU A 28 10.59 -5.55 -3.44
N VAL A 29 11.47 -4.80 -2.77
CA VAL A 29 12.89 -4.74 -3.12
C VAL A 29 13.53 -6.12 -3.00
N LYS A 30 13.31 -6.81 -1.86
CA LYS A 30 13.81 -8.17 -1.66
C LYS A 30 13.32 -9.12 -2.75
N ALA A 31 12.01 -9.09 -3.04
CA ALA A 31 11.41 -9.95 -4.05
C ALA A 31 11.92 -9.65 -5.47
N ASN A 32 12.20 -8.39 -5.81
CA ASN A 32 12.80 -8.02 -7.09
C ASN A 32 14.24 -8.53 -7.22
N VAL A 33 15.05 -8.42 -6.15
CA VAL A 33 16.43 -8.91 -6.14
C VAL A 33 16.48 -10.42 -6.33
N THR A 34 15.61 -11.18 -5.66
CA THR A 34 15.57 -12.64 -5.80
C THR A 34 15.03 -13.11 -7.14
N ALA A 35 14.07 -12.38 -7.73
CA ALA A 35 13.32 -12.90 -8.87
C ALA A 35 13.98 -12.66 -10.23
N ASN A 36 14.89 -11.69 -10.37
CA ASN A 36 15.50 -11.21 -11.64
C ASN A 36 14.49 -10.86 -12.79
N LYS A 37 13.20 -11.15 -12.62
CA LYS A 37 12.05 -10.91 -13.52
C LYS A 37 10.79 -10.67 -12.68
N THR A 38 9.78 -10.02 -13.26
CA THR A 38 8.49 -9.79 -12.56
C THR A 38 7.77 -11.12 -12.35
N ASN A 39 7.42 -11.45 -11.10
CA ASN A 39 6.70 -12.66 -10.71
C ASN A 39 5.34 -12.32 -10.07
N ALA A 40 4.50 -13.33 -9.84
CA ALA A 40 3.17 -13.12 -9.24
C ALA A 40 3.24 -12.40 -7.89
N LYS A 41 4.25 -12.71 -7.06
CA LYS A 41 4.47 -12.10 -5.75
C LYS A 41 4.75 -10.60 -5.85
N THR A 42 5.63 -10.17 -6.75
CA THR A 42 5.93 -8.72 -6.92
C THR A 42 4.72 -7.96 -7.45
N LYS A 43 3.90 -8.57 -8.32
CA LYS A 43 2.63 -7.99 -8.80
C LYS A 43 1.63 -7.78 -7.66
N GLU A 44 1.54 -8.74 -6.73
CA GLU A 44 0.66 -8.63 -5.57
C GLU A 44 1.11 -7.55 -4.58
N ILE A 45 2.40 -7.47 -4.29
CA ILE A 45 2.96 -6.45 -3.39
C ILE A 45 2.73 -5.05 -3.99
N LYS A 46 2.96 -4.87 -5.31
CA LYS A 46 2.65 -3.60 -6.00
C LYS A 46 1.18 -3.22 -5.86
N ARG A 47 0.25 -4.18 -6.04
CA ARG A 47 -1.20 -3.93 -5.87
C ARG A 47 -1.56 -3.52 -4.44
N ALA A 48 -0.94 -4.14 -3.42
CA ALA A 48 -1.16 -3.75 -2.03
C ALA A 48 -0.67 -2.32 -1.75
N ILE A 49 0.53 -1.96 -2.24
CA ILE A 49 1.07 -0.59 -2.15
C ILE A 49 0.14 0.42 -2.84
N SER A 50 -0.32 0.13 -4.07
CA SER A 50 -1.22 1.01 -4.80
C SER A 50 -2.51 1.29 -4.01
N ARG A 51 -3.11 0.27 -3.40
CA ARG A 51 -4.34 0.45 -2.58
C ARG A 51 -4.11 1.36 -1.38
N LEU A 52 -2.98 1.20 -0.68
CA LEU A 52 -2.61 2.07 0.45
C LEU A 52 -2.40 3.52 0.00
N LEU A 53 -1.68 3.72 -1.10
CA LEU A 53 -1.42 5.06 -1.64
C LEU A 53 -2.71 5.75 -2.10
N THR A 54 -3.57 5.03 -2.82
CA THR A 54 -4.88 5.55 -3.24
C THR A 54 -5.72 5.97 -2.03
N PHE A 55 -5.80 5.12 -1.01
CA PHE A 55 -6.58 5.44 0.18
C PHE A 55 -6.02 6.65 0.96
N ASN A 56 -4.70 6.76 1.08
CA ASN A 56 -4.06 7.92 1.71
C ASN A 56 -4.34 9.21 0.93
N LYS A 57 -4.35 9.14 -0.40
CA LYS A 57 -4.69 10.30 -1.25
C LYS A 57 -6.15 10.72 -1.07
N THR A 58 -7.09 9.77 -1.16
CA THR A 58 -8.53 10.08 -1.01
C THR A 58 -8.86 10.61 0.38
N SER A 59 -8.27 10.04 1.43
CA SER A 59 -8.50 10.51 2.82
C SER A 59 -8.03 11.95 3.00
N LYS A 60 -6.86 12.31 2.43
CA LYS A 60 -6.32 13.67 2.51
C LYS A 60 -7.16 14.68 1.73
N GLU A 61 -7.70 14.27 0.59
CA GLU A 61 -8.57 15.10 -0.25
C GLU A 61 -9.93 15.35 0.41
N GLU A 62 -10.49 14.36 1.12
CA GLU A 62 -11.68 14.51 1.95
C GLU A 62 -11.45 15.48 3.13
N GLU A 63 -10.29 15.46 3.78
CA GLU A 63 -9.94 16.41 4.85
C GLU A 63 -9.83 17.85 4.32
N LEU A 64 -9.17 18.04 3.17
CA LEU A 64 -9.01 19.36 2.52
C LEU A 64 -10.35 19.97 2.08
N ASN A 65 -11.30 19.15 1.61
CA ASN A 65 -12.61 19.62 1.17
C ASN A 65 -13.57 19.93 2.33
N LYS A 66 -13.33 19.42 3.55
CA LYS A 66 -14.12 19.79 4.75
C LYS A 66 -13.79 21.18 5.31
N HIS A 67 -12.67 21.76 4.90
CA HIS A 67 -12.20 23.08 5.34
C HIS A 67 -12.32 24.17 4.26
N LYS A 68 -13.01 23.87 3.14
CA LYS A 68 -13.40 24.82 2.11
C LYS A 68 -14.86 25.19 2.26
#